data_AF-A0A2N0VKN4-F1
#
_entry.id   AF-A0A2N0VKN4-F1
#
_cell.length_a   1.000
_cell.length_b   1.000
_cell.length_c   1.000
_cell.angle_alpha   90.00
_cell.angle_beta   90.00
_cell.angle_gamma   90.00
#
_symmetry.space_group_name_H-M   'P 1'
#
loop_
_entity.id
_entity.type
_entity.pdbx_description
1 polymer ?
#
loop_
_entity_poly.entity_id
_entity_poly.type
_entity_poly.pdbx_seq_one_letter_code
_entity_poly.pdbx_strand_id
1 'polypeptide(L)'
;MKKTIYICTSVLILLLVYGCSTTDSNGDESGNDSDTASYSLTASASPSEGGTVNPSSGSYEDGRNVSVTATANEGWDFVNWTGDRESTDNPLEFKISSNTIVTANFADLRSVYSVDLTVADLDDEINLEIGQSKDEDFIYAPPPPPLGSLDARFLADGEDYYALFNSNLLREVSWELVYQSGNGDVLTLSWQITDTQMEGVLTLSDSEDPAQPDQLEIDMQLENEAQINVIDTDRVFIHYRLD
;
A
#
# COMPACT_ATOMS: atom_id res chain seq x y z
N MET A 1 -21.13 48.28 -20.27
CA MET A 1 -19.71 48.61 -20.03
C MET A 1 -18.89 47.89 -21.07
N LYS A 2 -18.23 48.62 -21.98
CA LYS A 2 -17.35 48.08 -23.02
C LYS A 2 -15.95 48.63 -22.79
N LYS A 3 -14.94 47.80 -23.12
CA LYS A 3 -13.52 48.05 -23.46
C LYS A 3 -12.61 47.10 -22.66
N THR A 4 -11.50 46.56 -23.17
CA THR A 4 -10.87 46.54 -24.51
C THR A 4 -9.67 45.59 -24.37
N ILE A 5 -9.42 44.77 -25.39
CA ILE A 5 -8.22 43.93 -25.57
C ILE A 5 -7.05 44.81 -26.05
N TYR A 6 -5.84 44.58 -25.53
CA TYR A 6 -4.60 45.12 -26.09
C TYR A 6 -3.69 43.97 -26.56
N ILE A 7 -3.43 43.93 -27.86
CA ILE A 7 -2.27 43.27 -28.47
C ILE A 7 -1.33 44.39 -28.87
N CYS A 8 -0.13 44.42 -28.28
CA CYS A 8 0.87 45.43 -28.56
C CYS A 8 1.98 44.80 -29.43
N THR A 9 1.87 45.03 -30.74
CA THR A 9 2.89 44.67 -31.74
C THR A 9 3.97 45.75 -31.81
N SER A 10 5.22 45.32 -31.60
CA SER A 10 6.43 45.71 -32.35
C SER A 10 6.63 47.19 -32.71
N VAL A 11 7.58 47.83 -32.04
CA VAL A 11 8.30 49.00 -32.57
C VAL A 11 9.79 48.65 -32.64
N LEU A 12 10.27 48.48 -33.87
CA LEU A 12 11.66 48.31 -34.25
C LEU A 12 12.32 49.70 -34.31
N ILE A 13 13.27 49.99 -33.42
CA ILE A 13 14.12 51.19 -33.50
C ILE A 13 15.56 50.75 -33.76
N LEU A 14 16.01 51.11 -34.95
CA LEU A 14 17.36 50.99 -35.48
C LEU A 14 18.24 52.10 -34.85
N LEU A 15 19.27 51.72 -34.08
CA LEU A 15 20.33 52.63 -33.66
C LEU A 15 21.67 52.14 -34.24
N LEU A 16 22.08 52.81 -35.32
CA LEU A 16 23.44 52.75 -35.86
C LEU A 16 24.38 53.48 -34.89
N VAL A 17 25.37 52.78 -34.35
CA VAL A 17 26.58 53.40 -33.82
C VAL A 17 27.78 52.80 -34.53
N TYR A 18 28.40 53.63 -35.38
CA TYR A 18 29.73 53.40 -35.94
C TYR A 18 30.77 53.87 -34.93
N GLY A 19 31.80 53.05 -34.70
CA GLY A 19 32.98 53.41 -33.93
C GLY A 19 34.16 52.46 -34.19
N CYS A 20 35.15 52.98 -34.91
CA CYS A 20 36.55 52.53 -35.18
C CYS A 20 37.28 51.84 -34.00
N SER A 21 38.40 51.12 -34.14
CA SER A 21 39.36 50.89 -35.23
C SER A 21 40.40 49.82 -34.82
N THR A 22 41.04 49.24 -35.85
CA THR A 22 42.38 48.60 -35.94
C THR A 22 42.79 47.45 -35.01
N THR A 23 43.12 46.35 -35.70
CA THR A 23 43.80 45.12 -35.29
C THR A 23 45.14 45.33 -34.58
N ASP A 24 45.36 44.53 -33.54
CA ASP A 24 46.66 43.94 -33.21
C ASP A 24 46.47 42.44 -32.91
N SER A 25 47.44 41.65 -33.39
CA SER A 25 47.47 40.19 -33.32
C SER A 25 48.10 39.69 -32.01
N ASN A 26 47.68 38.48 -31.62
CA ASN A 26 48.27 37.56 -30.64
C ASN A 26 47.80 37.69 -29.20
N GLY A 27 47.28 36.58 -28.68
CA GLY A 27 47.01 36.37 -27.27
C GLY A 27 45.75 35.55 -27.05
N ASP A 28 45.89 34.24 -27.24
CA ASP A 28 45.15 33.19 -26.53
C ASP A 28 44.42 33.68 -25.26
N GLU A 29 43.10 33.76 -25.32
CA GLU A 29 42.25 33.29 -24.24
C GLU A 29 41.14 32.46 -24.88
N SER A 30 41.36 31.15 -24.81
CA SER A 30 40.35 30.10 -24.89
C SER A 30 39.04 30.54 -24.21
N GLY A 31 38.13 31.10 -25.00
CA GLY A 31 36.71 30.97 -24.75
C GLY A 31 36.35 29.52 -25.02
N ASN A 32 36.63 28.64 -24.07
CA ASN A 32 36.03 27.32 -24.04
C ASN A 32 34.52 27.53 -23.78
N ASP A 33 33.79 27.87 -24.84
CA ASP A 33 32.34 27.76 -24.89
C ASP A 33 32.04 26.26 -24.90
N SER A 34 32.14 25.66 -23.73
CA SER A 34 31.68 24.30 -23.47
C SER A 34 30.17 24.35 -23.58
N ASP A 35 29.66 24.22 -24.81
CA ASP A 35 28.29 23.81 -25.08
C ASP A 35 28.14 22.38 -24.55
N THR A 36 28.00 22.29 -23.22
CA THR A 36 27.85 21.03 -22.52
C THR A 36 26.46 20.51 -22.87
N ALA A 37 26.42 19.42 -23.62
CA ALA A 37 25.16 18.77 -24.01
C ALA A 37 24.27 18.56 -22.76
N SER A 38 22.98 18.81 -22.89
CA SER A 38 21.99 18.56 -21.83
C SER A 38 21.05 17.44 -22.23
N TYR A 39 20.68 16.62 -21.25
CA TYR A 39 19.80 15.47 -21.42
C TYR A 39 18.61 15.53 -20.47
N SER A 40 17.45 15.09 -20.96
CA SER A 40 16.22 15.06 -20.19
C SER A 40 16.07 13.77 -19.37
N LEU A 41 15.55 13.90 -18.15
CA LEU A 41 15.00 12.81 -17.35
C LEU A 41 13.47 12.86 -17.38
N THR A 42 12.85 11.70 -17.56
CA THR A 42 11.44 11.47 -17.26
C THR A 42 11.33 10.23 -16.38
N ALA A 43 10.64 10.35 -15.25
CA ALA A 43 10.44 9.24 -14.32
C ALA A 43 8.95 9.16 -13.92
N SER A 44 8.39 7.96 -13.96
CA SER A 44 6.97 7.71 -13.62
C SER A 44 6.81 6.57 -12.63
N ALA A 45 5.69 6.56 -11.90
CA ALA A 45 5.26 5.43 -11.07
C ALA A 45 4.31 4.51 -11.86
N SER A 46 4.42 3.20 -11.66
CA SER A 46 3.50 2.21 -12.23
C SER A 46 3.16 1.11 -11.21
N PRO A 47 1.87 0.90 -10.86
CA PRO A 47 0.75 1.78 -11.19
C PRO A 47 0.89 3.16 -10.49
N SER A 48 0.15 4.17 -10.96
CA SER A 48 0.28 5.55 -10.47
C SER A 48 -0.16 5.72 -9.02
N GLU A 49 -1.11 4.89 -8.58
CA GLU A 49 -1.60 4.79 -7.22
C GLU A 49 -0.63 4.08 -6.28
N GLY A 50 0.39 3.38 -6.82
CA GLY A 50 1.34 2.64 -6.01
C GLY A 50 2.42 3.48 -5.35
N GLY A 51 2.67 4.69 -5.86
CA GLY A 51 3.65 5.57 -5.26
C GLY A 51 3.93 6.83 -6.05
N THR A 52 4.97 7.54 -5.62
CA THR A 52 5.46 8.76 -6.25
C THR A 52 6.94 8.66 -6.57
N VAL A 53 7.41 9.48 -7.50
CA VAL A 53 8.81 9.54 -7.92
C VAL A 53 9.33 10.98 -7.86
N ASN A 54 10.51 11.18 -7.29
CA ASN A 54 11.16 12.49 -7.22
C ASN A 54 12.67 12.42 -7.52
N PRO A 55 13.20 13.22 -8.47
CA PRO A 55 12.44 14.06 -9.40
C PRO A 55 11.71 13.23 -10.47
N SER A 56 10.47 13.59 -10.79
CA SER A 56 9.70 12.94 -11.87
C SER A 56 10.11 13.43 -13.26
N SER A 57 10.79 14.57 -13.36
CA SER A 57 11.38 15.08 -14.59
C SER A 57 12.50 16.08 -14.33
N GLY A 58 13.35 16.32 -15.33
CA GLY A 58 14.42 17.30 -15.24
C GLY A 58 15.26 17.39 -16.51
N SER A 59 16.15 18.39 -16.57
CA SER A 59 17.19 18.51 -17.60
C SER A 59 18.53 18.70 -16.91
N TYR A 60 19.52 17.92 -17.32
CA TYR A 60 20.82 17.85 -16.66
C TYR A 60 21.94 17.89 -17.70
N GLU A 61 23.03 18.57 -17.36
CA GLU A 61 24.25 18.55 -18.18
C GLU A 61 24.82 17.12 -18.28
N ASP A 62 25.42 16.82 -19.42
CA ASP A 62 26.11 15.55 -19.67
C ASP A 62 27.11 15.25 -18.55
N GLY A 63 27.01 14.03 -18.05
CA GLY A 63 27.87 13.53 -17.02
C GLY A 63 27.53 13.96 -15.60
N ARG A 64 26.41 14.65 -15.35
CA ARG A 64 25.94 14.91 -13.99
C ARG A 64 25.41 13.63 -13.34
N ASN A 65 25.67 13.50 -12.04
CA ASN A 65 25.03 12.47 -11.22
C ASN A 65 23.59 12.89 -10.93
N VAL A 66 22.66 11.97 -11.15
CA VAL A 66 21.23 12.10 -10.90
C VAL A 66 20.84 11.02 -9.90
N SER A 67 20.01 11.40 -8.92
CA SER A 67 19.40 10.50 -7.94
C SER A 67 17.89 10.61 -8.08
N VAL A 68 17.23 9.48 -8.31
CA VAL A 68 15.77 9.40 -8.43
C VAL A 68 15.24 8.49 -7.33
N THR A 69 14.36 9.00 -6.48
CA THR A 69 13.78 8.27 -5.36
C THR A 69 12.34 7.91 -5.68
N ALA A 70 11.98 6.65 -5.44
CA ALA A 70 10.61 6.17 -5.41
C ALA A 70 10.10 6.15 -3.97
N THR A 71 8.90 6.64 -3.72
CA THR A 71 8.25 6.55 -2.41
C THR A 71 6.93 5.82 -2.60
N ALA A 72 6.82 4.62 -2.04
CA ALA A 72 5.58 3.84 -2.09
C ALA A 72 4.48 4.54 -1.28
N ASN A 73 3.25 4.43 -1.77
CA ASN A 73 2.08 4.80 -0.97
C ASN A 73 1.82 3.70 0.09
N GLU A 74 0.99 4.01 1.09
CA GLU A 74 0.54 3.00 2.06
C GLU A 74 -0.04 1.79 1.31
N GLY A 75 0.23 0.57 1.80
CA GLY A 75 -0.25 -0.66 1.16
C GLY A 75 0.42 -1.04 -0.16
N TRP A 76 1.51 -0.37 -0.54
CA TRP A 76 2.32 -0.73 -1.70
C TRP A 76 3.77 -0.89 -1.29
N ASP A 77 4.52 -1.64 -2.09
CA ASP A 77 5.98 -1.69 -1.99
C ASP A 77 6.65 -1.32 -3.31
N PHE A 78 7.83 -0.72 -3.22
CA PHE A 78 8.67 -0.50 -4.38
C PHE A 78 9.34 -1.81 -4.78
N VAL A 79 9.16 -2.23 -6.03
CA VAL A 79 9.70 -3.50 -6.55
C VAL A 79 11.04 -3.26 -7.25
N ASN A 80 11.04 -2.41 -8.27
CA ASN A 80 12.22 -2.11 -9.08
C ASN A 80 12.01 -0.89 -9.99
N TRP A 81 13.11 -0.39 -10.55
CA TRP A 81 13.14 0.50 -11.70
C TRP A 81 13.21 -0.30 -13.00
N THR A 82 12.50 0.15 -14.03
CA THR A 82 12.59 -0.36 -15.42
C THR A 82 12.69 0.80 -16.42
N GLY A 83 12.94 0.48 -17.70
CA GLY A 83 13.09 1.46 -18.79
C GLY A 83 14.53 1.53 -19.29
N ASP A 84 15.09 2.73 -19.41
CA ASP A 84 16.49 2.92 -19.84
C ASP A 84 17.52 2.53 -18.76
N ARG A 85 17.06 2.31 -17.53
CA ARG A 85 17.82 1.82 -16.38
C ARG A 85 16.97 0.81 -15.62
N GLU A 86 17.54 -0.36 -15.35
CA GLU A 86 16.94 -1.40 -14.52
C GLU A 86 17.72 -1.50 -13.22
N SER A 87 17.04 -1.48 -12.08
CA SER A 87 17.66 -1.63 -10.75
C SER A 87 16.63 -1.97 -9.69
N THR A 88 17.00 -2.76 -8.69
CA THR A 88 16.20 -2.93 -7.47
C THR A 88 16.58 -1.92 -6.38
N ASP A 89 17.62 -1.12 -6.60
CA ASP A 89 18.07 -0.12 -5.63
C ASP A 89 17.16 1.11 -5.66
N ASN A 90 16.84 1.64 -4.47
CA ASN A 90 16.10 2.87 -4.29
C ASN A 90 16.78 3.70 -3.18
N PRO A 91 17.33 4.89 -3.48
CA PRO A 91 17.24 5.63 -4.74
C PRO A 91 18.03 5.01 -5.91
N LEU A 92 17.56 5.29 -7.13
CA LEU A 92 18.29 5.02 -8.37
C LEU A 92 19.30 6.13 -8.62
N GLU A 93 20.59 5.80 -8.47
CA GLU A 93 21.70 6.72 -8.71
C GLU A 93 22.43 6.37 -10.02
N PHE A 94 22.62 7.35 -10.90
CA PHE A 94 23.38 7.17 -12.13
C PHE A 94 23.94 8.47 -12.69
N LYS A 95 24.92 8.35 -13.59
CA LYS A 95 25.44 9.46 -14.39
C LYS A 95 24.64 9.58 -15.68
N ILE A 96 24.06 10.75 -15.95
CA ILE A 96 23.26 10.97 -17.16
C ILE A 96 24.17 11.24 -18.36
N SER A 97 23.90 10.57 -19.48
CA SER A 97 24.66 10.71 -20.74
C SER A 97 23.79 10.61 -22.00
N SER A 98 22.48 10.52 -21.80
CA SER A 98 21.46 10.48 -22.84
C SER A 98 20.12 10.85 -22.19
N ASN A 99 19.14 11.22 -23.01
CA ASN A 99 17.76 11.29 -22.53
C ASN A 99 17.40 9.94 -21.90
N THR A 100 16.78 9.98 -20.72
CA THR A 100 16.55 8.81 -19.87
C THR A 100 15.10 8.80 -19.42
N ILE A 101 14.43 7.67 -19.65
CA ILE A 101 13.07 7.37 -19.20
C ILE A 101 13.15 6.16 -18.27
N VAL A 102 12.67 6.33 -17.04
CA VAL A 102 12.60 5.26 -16.04
C VAL A 102 11.21 5.15 -15.42
N THR A 103 10.84 3.95 -15.02
CA THR A 103 9.57 3.69 -14.33
C THR A 103 9.87 3.01 -13.00
N ALA A 104 9.41 3.58 -11.89
CA ALA A 104 9.33 2.89 -10.61
C ALA A 104 8.11 1.97 -10.63
N ASN A 105 8.33 0.66 -10.46
CA ASN A 105 7.25 -0.32 -10.39
C ASN A 105 6.94 -0.61 -8.93
N PHE A 106 5.64 -0.62 -8.61
CA PHE A 106 5.13 -0.89 -7.28
C PHE A 106 4.23 -2.12 -7.30
N ALA A 107 4.28 -2.91 -6.23
CA ALA A 107 3.40 -4.05 -6.00
C ALA A 107 2.36 -3.68 -4.93
N ASP A 108 1.11 -4.09 -5.16
CA ASP A 108 0.03 -3.97 -4.19
C ASP A 108 0.31 -4.99 -3.07
N LEU A 109 0.46 -4.51 -1.85
CA LEU A 109 0.66 -5.36 -0.65
C LEU A 109 -0.66 -5.74 0.02
N ARG A 110 -1.81 -5.33 -0.53
CA ARG A 110 -3.10 -5.79 -0.01
C ARG A 110 -3.18 -7.29 -0.14
N SER A 111 -3.30 -7.94 1.01
CA SER A 111 -3.78 -9.30 1.02
C SER A 111 -5.27 -9.29 0.74
N VAL A 112 -5.72 -10.16 -0.16
CA VAL A 112 -7.13 -10.38 -0.42
C VAL A 112 -7.41 -11.83 -0.11
N TYR A 113 -8.19 -12.06 0.94
CA TYR A 113 -8.60 -13.37 1.40
C TYR A 113 -9.90 -13.27 2.19
N SER A 114 -10.64 -14.37 2.22
CA SER A 114 -11.76 -14.57 3.11
C SER A 114 -11.52 -15.82 3.95
N VAL A 115 -12.08 -15.85 5.15
CA VAL A 115 -12.06 -16.97 6.08
C VAL A 115 -13.51 -17.29 6.38
N ASP A 116 -13.98 -18.39 5.80
CA ASP A 116 -15.26 -18.98 6.17
C ASP A 116 -15.07 -19.66 7.52
N LEU A 117 -15.67 -19.10 8.58
CA LEU A 117 -15.56 -19.59 9.95
C LEU A 117 -16.89 -20.20 10.39
N THR A 118 -16.85 -21.42 10.90
CA THR A 118 -18.00 -22.07 11.54
C THR A 118 -17.73 -22.22 13.03
N VAL A 119 -18.66 -21.70 13.85
CA VAL A 119 -18.70 -21.90 15.29
C VAL A 119 -19.84 -22.87 15.60
N ALA A 120 -19.52 -24.04 16.14
CA ALA A 120 -20.49 -25.09 16.43
C ALA A 120 -20.43 -25.53 17.89
N ASP A 121 -21.59 -25.82 18.47
CA ASP A 121 -21.70 -26.56 19.72
C ASP A 121 -22.15 -28.01 19.45
N LEU A 122 -22.74 -28.69 20.44
CA LEU A 122 -23.18 -30.08 20.27
C LEU A 122 -24.40 -30.25 19.35
N ASP A 123 -25.23 -29.21 19.21
CA ASP A 123 -26.53 -29.29 18.55
C ASP A 123 -26.66 -28.32 17.37
N ASP A 124 -26.01 -27.16 17.44
CA ASP A 124 -26.18 -26.05 16.51
C ASP A 124 -24.84 -25.55 15.93
N GLU A 125 -24.91 -24.82 14.81
CA GLU A 125 -23.77 -24.15 14.17
C GLU A 125 -24.13 -22.75 13.66
N ILE A 126 -23.14 -21.85 13.67
CA ILE A 126 -23.22 -20.50 13.12
C ILE A 126 -22.06 -20.32 12.14
N ASN A 127 -22.36 -19.81 10.94
CA ASN A 127 -21.38 -19.46 9.93
C ASN A 127 -21.12 -17.96 9.96
N LEU A 128 -19.84 -17.61 9.95
CA LEU A 128 -19.28 -16.28 10.04
C LEU A 128 -18.22 -16.12 8.97
N GLU A 129 -17.87 -14.88 8.63
CA GLU A 129 -16.88 -14.61 7.59
C GLU A 129 -15.99 -13.42 7.99
N ILE A 130 -14.67 -13.55 7.84
CA ILE A 130 -13.73 -12.42 7.99
C ILE A 130 -12.72 -12.39 6.87
N GLY A 131 -12.04 -11.27 6.72
CA GLY A 131 -10.81 -11.24 5.96
C GLY A 131 -10.52 -9.86 5.43
N GLN A 132 -9.77 -9.83 4.33
CA GLN A 132 -9.46 -8.60 3.62
C GLN A 132 -10.01 -8.64 2.20
N SER A 133 -10.78 -7.62 1.84
CA SER A 133 -11.40 -7.49 0.52
C SER A 133 -11.07 -6.13 -0.09
N LYS A 134 -11.13 -6.04 -1.42
CA LYS A 134 -10.96 -4.76 -2.14
C LYS A 134 -12.15 -3.81 -1.95
N ASP A 135 -13.28 -4.35 -1.54
CA ASP A 135 -14.49 -3.62 -1.21
C ASP A 135 -14.74 -3.74 0.31
N GLU A 136 -15.24 -2.67 0.94
CA GLU A 136 -15.70 -2.75 2.33
C GLU A 136 -17.10 -3.38 2.35
N ASP A 137 -17.17 -4.65 2.72
CA ASP A 137 -18.42 -5.36 2.94
C ASP A 137 -18.55 -5.74 4.43
N PHE A 138 -19.64 -5.29 5.05
CA PHE A 138 -19.99 -5.60 6.43
C PHE A 138 -21.41 -6.14 6.48
N ILE A 139 -21.61 -7.25 7.19
CA ILE A 139 -22.95 -7.82 7.41
C ILE A 139 -23.25 -7.79 8.90
N TYR A 140 -24.15 -6.88 9.28
CA TYR A 140 -24.62 -6.76 10.66
C TYR A 140 -25.25 -8.06 11.15
N ALA A 141 -24.91 -8.44 12.36
CA ALA A 141 -25.60 -9.52 13.04
C ALA A 141 -27.04 -9.09 13.37
N PRO A 142 -28.01 -10.02 13.32
CA PRO A 142 -29.33 -9.78 13.88
C PRO A 142 -29.24 -9.57 15.40
N PRO A 143 -30.34 -9.15 16.05
CA PRO A 143 -30.40 -9.09 17.50
C PRO A 143 -29.99 -10.42 18.14
N PRO A 144 -29.38 -10.40 19.34
CA PRO A 144 -28.97 -11.59 20.07
C PRO A 144 -30.06 -12.66 20.09
N PRO A 145 -29.71 -13.94 19.87
CA PRO A 145 -30.66 -15.03 20.04
C PRO A 145 -31.11 -15.13 21.52
N PRO A 146 -32.17 -15.90 21.82
CA PRO A 146 -32.60 -16.14 23.19
C PRO A 146 -31.45 -16.66 24.07
N LEU A 147 -31.43 -16.27 25.34
CA LEU A 147 -30.41 -16.74 26.28
C LEU A 147 -30.37 -18.27 26.34
N GLY A 148 -29.17 -18.84 26.22
CA GLY A 148 -28.96 -20.29 26.21
C GLY A 148 -29.13 -20.93 24.82
N SER A 149 -29.27 -20.13 23.76
CA SER A 149 -29.00 -20.57 22.39
C SER A 149 -27.54 -20.29 22.04
N LEU A 150 -27.00 -21.06 21.07
CA LEU A 150 -25.71 -20.76 20.46
C LEU A 150 -25.73 -19.33 19.90
N ASP A 151 -24.67 -18.58 20.18
CA ASP A 151 -24.46 -17.23 19.70
C ASP A 151 -22.99 -17.03 19.38
N ALA A 152 -22.68 -16.38 18.26
CA ALA A 152 -21.32 -16.08 17.83
C ALA A 152 -21.33 -14.89 16.88
N ARG A 153 -20.49 -13.88 17.15
CA ARG A 153 -20.47 -12.62 16.39
C ARG A 153 -19.10 -11.96 16.49
N PHE A 154 -18.75 -11.20 15.46
CA PHE A 154 -17.61 -10.31 15.54
C PHE A 154 -18.00 -8.95 16.11
N LEU A 155 -17.14 -8.37 16.94
CA LEU A 155 -17.28 -6.99 17.42
C LEU A 155 -16.35 -6.08 16.64
N ALA A 156 -16.91 -5.00 16.11
CA ALA A 156 -16.13 -3.92 15.53
C ALA A 156 -16.83 -2.58 15.81
N ASP A 157 -16.08 -1.61 16.33
CA ASP A 157 -16.56 -0.23 16.59
C ASP A 157 -17.86 -0.14 17.42
N GLY A 158 -18.09 -1.11 18.32
CA GLY A 158 -19.26 -1.18 19.19
C GLY A 158 -20.52 -1.78 18.54
N GLU A 159 -20.37 -2.37 17.36
CA GLU A 159 -21.44 -3.04 16.61
C GLU A 159 -21.13 -4.54 16.41
N ASP A 160 -22.17 -5.35 16.25
CA ASP A 160 -22.09 -6.81 16.08
C ASP A 160 -22.25 -7.21 14.60
N TYR A 161 -21.39 -8.12 14.12
CA TYR A 161 -21.37 -8.56 12.72
C TYR A 161 -21.28 -10.07 12.57
N TYR A 162 -21.86 -10.59 11.48
CA TYR A 162 -21.59 -11.95 10.98
C TYR A 162 -20.50 -11.98 9.93
N ALA A 163 -20.30 -10.87 9.20
CA ALA A 163 -19.19 -10.76 8.25
C ALA A 163 -18.45 -9.42 8.40
N LEU A 164 -17.11 -9.49 8.47
CA LEU A 164 -16.22 -8.32 8.54
C LEU A 164 -15.08 -8.42 7.52
N PHE A 165 -15.12 -7.60 6.47
CA PHE A 165 -14.00 -7.45 5.55
C PHE A 165 -13.30 -6.12 5.74
N ASN A 166 -11.98 -6.14 5.82
CA ASN A 166 -11.18 -4.92 5.90
C ASN A 166 -10.51 -4.62 4.55
N SER A 167 -10.76 -3.44 4.00
CA SER A 167 -10.11 -2.98 2.76
C SER A 167 -8.91 -2.07 3.00
N ASN A 168 -8.74 -1.64 4.25
CA ASN A 168 -7.67 -0.73 4.63
C ASN A 168 -6.33 -1.46 4.64
N LEU A 169 -5.29 -0.71 4.30
CA LEU A 169 -3.92 -1.15 4.06
C LEU A 169 -3.19 -1.42 5.38
N LEU A 170 -3.79 -2.30 6.18
CA LEU A 170 -3.31 -2.61 7.50
C LEU A 170 -2.21 -3.67 7.41
N ARG A 171 -1.01 -3.31 7.88
CA ARG A 171 0.04 -4.30 8.17
C ARG A 171 -0.39 -5.28 9.23
N GLU A 172 -1.34 -4.89 10.08
CA GLU A 172 -1.88 -5.70 11.16
C GLU A 172 -3.35 -5.36 11.39
N VAL A 173 -4.20 -6.39 11.44
CA VAL A 173 -5.62 -6.27 11.79
C VAL A 173 -6.00 -7.39 12.75
N SER A 174 -6.90 -7.08 13.67
CA SER A 174 -7.40 -8.03 14.66
C SER A 174 -8.92 -8.01 14.66
N TRP A 175 -9.53 -9.18 14.64
CA TRP A 175 -10.97 -9.36 14.78
C TRP A 175 -11.29 -10.00 16.12
N GLU A 176 -12.19 -9.39 16.89
CA GLU A 176 -12.70 -9.94 18.13
C GLU A 176 -13.93 -10.79 17.83
N LEU A 177 -13.87 -12.08 18.15
CA LEU A 177 -14.99 -13.01 18.07
C LEU A 177 -15.50 -13.28 19.49
N VAL A 178 -16.74 -12.90 19.78
CA VAL A 178 -17.43 -13.34 21.02
C VAL A 178 -18.38 -14.46 20.71
N TYR A 179 -18.60 -15.33 21.69
CA TYR A 179 -19.52 -16.44 21.55
C TYR A 179 -20.13 -16.86 22.89
N GLN A 180 -21.23 -17.59 22.79
CA GLN A 180 -21.87 -18.28 23.90
C GLN A 180 -22.36 -19.65 23.39
N SER A 181 -22.05 -20.71 24.14
CA SER A 181 -22.62 -22.03 23.85
C SER A 181 -24.09 -22.10 24.26
N GLY A 182 -24.92 -22.73 23.41
CA GLY A 182 -26.29 -23.12 23.77
C GLY A 182 -26.33 -24.46 24.48
N ASN A 183 -25.44 -25.39 24.08
CA ASN A 183 -25.30 -26.70 24.70
C ASN A 183 -23.84 -27.17 24.83
N GLY A 184 -23.47 -27.56 26.05
CA GLY A 184 -22.15 -28.05 26.39
C GLY A 184 -21.18 -26.94 26.78
N ASP A 185 -19.98 -27.35 27.20
CA ASP A 185 -18.93 -26.43 27.63
C ASP A 185 -17.84 -26.23 26.56
N VAL A 186 -17.96 -26.91 25.41
CA VAL A 186 -16.96 -26.89 24.35
C VAL A 186 -17.59 -26.45 23.04
N LEU A 187 -17.00 -25.43 22.42
CA LEU A 187 -17.27 -25.04 21.04
C LEU A 187 -16.20 -25.60 20.12
N THR A 188 -16.60 -25.96 18.91
CA THR A 188 -15.70 -26.27 17.81
C THR A 188 -15.69 -25.08 16.85
N LEU A 189 -14.51 -24.50 16.65
CA LEU A 189 -14.26 -23.52 15.62
C LEU A 189 -13.60 -24.25 14.47
N SER A 190 -14.16 -24.18 13.27
CA SER A 190 -13.54 -24.72 12.06
C SER A 190 -13.52 -23.63 10.99
N TRP A 191 -12.46 -23.61 10.18
CA TRP A 191 -12.30 -22.54 9.19
C TRP A 191 -11.76 -23.04 7.87
N GLN A 192 -12.10 -22.32 6.80
CA GLN A 192 -11.54 -22.50 5.47
C GLN A 192 -11.09 -21.14 4.94
N ILE A 193 -9.80 -21.03 4.59
CA ILE A 193 -9.26 -19.82 3.98
C ILE A 193 -9.50 -19.91 2.47
N THR A 194 -10.23 -18.94 1.93
CA THR A 194 -10.56 -18.80 0.50
C THR A 194 -9.91 -17.54 -0.08
N ASP A 195 -9.60 -17.58 -1.38
CA ASP A 195 -8.92 -16.50 -2.14
C ASP A 195 -7.51 -16.15 -1.61
N THR A 196 -6.44 -16.67 -2.23
CA THR A 196 -5.14 -16.84 -1.55
C THR A 196 -4.02 -15.89 -1.99
N GLN A 197 -4.34 -14.62 -2.24
CA GLN A 197 -3.28 -13.59 -2.25
C GLN A 197 -3.03 -13.11 -0.82
N MET A 198 -2.56 -14.01 0.05
CA MET A 198 -2.23 -13.68 1.45
C MET A 198 -0.71 -13.72 1.64
N GLU A 199 -0.12 -12.55 1.89
CA GLU A 199 1.33 -12.33 2.05
C GLU A 199 1.73 -12.21 3.54
N GLY A 200 0.95 -12.81 4.44
CA GLY A 200 1.13 -12.71 5.89
C GLY A 200 0.67 -13.94 6.66
N VAL A 201 0.66 -13.81 7.99
CA VAL A 201 0.30 -14.85 8.94
C VAL A 201 -1.06 -14.57 9.57
N LEU A 202 -1.91 -15.60 9.63
CA LEU A 202 -3.21 -15.58 10.31
C LEU A 202 -3.16 -16.47 11.56
N THR A 203 -3.42 -15.89 12.73
CA THR A 203 -3.33 -16.57 14.04
C THR A 203 -4.62 -16.43 14.81
N LEU A 204 -5.11 -17.53 15.39
CA LEU A 204 -6.19 -17.55 16.37
C LEU A 204 -5.58 -17.56 17.77
N SER A 205 -6.01 -16.64 18.64
CA SER A 205 -5.50 -16.52 20.01
C SER A 205 -6.61 -16.25 21.04
N ASP A 206 -6.28 -16.38 22.33
CA ASP A 206 -7.13 -15.96 23.45
C ASP A 206 -6.78 -14.58 24.03
N SER A 207 -5.86 -13.85 23.39
CA SER A 207 -5.41 -12.51 23.80
C SER A 207 -5.67 -11.47 22.73
N GLU A 208 -6.06 -10.26 23.14
CA GLU A 208 -6.20 -9.11 22.25
C GLU A 208 -4.83 -8.57 21.79
N ASP A 209 -3.80 -8.71 22.63
CA ASP A 209 -2.45 -8.22 22.36
C ASP A 209 -1.59 -9.38 21.81
N PRO A 210 -1.26 -9.38 20.50
CA PRO A 210 -0.50 -10.46 19.87
C PRO A 210 0.96 -10.52 20.32
N ALA A 211 1.43 -9.58 21.15
CA ALA A 211 2.76 -9.62 21.76
C ALA A 211 2.77 -10.21 23.18
N GLN A 212 1.61 -10.53 23.77
CA GLN A 212 1.52 -11.24 25.05
C GLN A 212 1.75 -12.75 24.85
N PRO A 213 2.21 -13.47 25.89
CA PRO A 213 2.23 -14.92 25.87
C PRO A 213 0.80 -15.47 26.06
N ASP A 214 0.29 -16.11 25.02
CA ASP A 214 -1.08 -16.59 24.95
C ASP A 214 -1.17 -18.07 25.37
N GLN A 215 -2.30 -18.50 25.93
CA GLN A 215 -2.51 -19.91 26.25
C GLN A 215 -2.99 -20.69 25.02
N LEU A 216 -3.67 -19.99 24.11
CA LEU A 216 -4.07 -20.49 22.81
C LEU A 216 -3.37 -19.65 21.75
N GLU A 217 -2.60 -20.29 20.88
CA GLU A 217 -2.01 -19.67 19.70
C GLU A 217 -2.00 -20.72 18.58
N ILE A 218 -2.85 -20.53 17.57
CA ILE A 218 -3.01 -21.46 16.46
C ILE A 218 -2.74 -20.74 15.15
N ASP A 219 -1.79 -21.27 14.39
CA ASP A 219 -1.59 -20.88 12.99
C ASP A 219 -2.74 -21.44 12.14
N MET A 220 -3.63 -20.55 11.72
CA MET A 220 -4.85 -20.90 10.98
C MET A 220 -4.56 -21.33 9.53
N GLN A 221 -3.32 -21.17 9.05
CA GLN A 221 -2.91 -21.65 7.73
C GLN A 221 -2.37 -23.07 7.76
N LEU A 222 -1.95 -23.55 8.94
CA LEU A 222 -1.46 -24.92 9.13
C LEU A 222 -2.52 -25.86 9.70
N GLU A 223 -3.43 -25.32 10.49
CA GLU A 223 -4.59 -26.03 11.07
C GLU A 223 -5.90 -25.51 10.47
N ASN A 224 -7.00 -26.23 10.67
CA ASN A 224 -8.32 -25.85 10.17
C ASN A 224 -9.45 -25.98 11.20
N GLU A 225 -9.11 -26.33 12.43
CA GLU A 225 -10.06 -26.53 13.52
C GLU A 225 -9.41 -26.28 14.89
N ALA A 226 -10.19 -25.77 15.84
CA ALA A 226 -9.84 -25.62 17.25
C ALA A 226 -11.03 -25.94 18.14
N GLN A 227 -10.76 -26.46 19.34
CA GLN A 227 -11.77 -26.62 20.39
C GLN A 227 -11.56 -25.58 21.47
N ILE A 228 -12.65 -24.90 21.85
CA ILE A 228 -12.63 -23.82 22.83
C ILE A 228 -13.53 -24.19 24.00
N ASN A 229 -12.98 -24.16 25.21
CA ASN A 229 -13.75 -24.37 26.43
C ASN A 229 -14.36 -23.04 26.88
N VAL A 230 -15.68 -22.92 26.82
CA VAL A 230 -16.40 -21.66 27.10
C VAL A 230 -16.36 -21.26 28.58
N ILE A 231 -15.89 -22.16 29.45
CA ILE A 231 -15.64 -21.86 30.87
C ILE A 231 -14.37 -21.02 31.04
N ASP A 232 -13.40 -21.19 30.13
CA ASP A 232 -12.09 -20.54 30.22
C ASP A 232 -12.13 -19.14 29.58
N THR A 233 -12.89 -18.97 28.50
CA THR A 233 -13.10 -17.67 27.81
C THR A 233 -14.44 -17.60 27.08
N ASP A 234 -14.97 -16.39 26.89
CA ASP A 234 -16.16 -16.07 26.09
C ASP A 234 -15.84 -15.41 24.74
N ARG A 235 -14.53 -15.29 24.44
CA ARG A 235 -14.02 -14.63 23.24
C ARG A 235 -12.68 -15.20 22.79
N VAL A 236 -12.38 -15.00 21.53
CA VAL A 236 -11.06 -15.22 20.93
C VAL A 236 -10.77 -14.10 19.95
N PHE A 237 -9.51 -13.98 19.56
CA PHE A 237 -9.05 -13.00 18.59
C PHE A 237 -8.46 -13.70 17.39
N ILE A 238 -8.72 -13.16 16.21
CA ILE A 238 -8.07 -13.59 14.98
C ILE A 238 -7.20 -12.42 14.52
N HIS A 239 -5.90 -12.65 14.47
CA HIS A 239 -4.90 -11.66 14.10
C HIS A 239 -4.34 -11.98 12.73
N TYR A 240 -4.29 -10.97 11.87
CA TYR A 240 -3.50 -11.00 10.66
C TYR A 240 -2.33 -10.03 10.77
N ARG A 241 -1.15 -10.47 10.37
CA ARG A 241 0.05 -9.64 10.26
C ARG A 241 0.80 -9.90 8.96
N LEU A 242 1.13 -8.84 8.24
CA LEU A 242 2.00 -8.88 7.06
C LEU A 242 3.47 -9.07 7.50
N ASP A 243 4.21 -9.94 6.81
CA ASP A 243 5.64 -10.22 7.07
C ASP A 243 6.61 -9.05 6.76
#